data_AF-A0A0V0SWZ1-F1
#
_entry.id   AF-A0A0V0SWZ1-F1
#
_cell.length_a   1.000
_cell.length_b   1.000
_cell.length_c   1.000
_cell.angle_alpha   90.00
_cell.angle_beta   90.00
_cell.angle_gamma   90.00
#
_symmetry.space_group_name_H-M   'P 1'
#
loop_
_entity.id
_entity.type
_entity.pdbx_description
1 polymer ?
#
loop_
_entity_poly.entity_id
_entity_poly.type
_entity_poly.pdbx_seq_one_letter_code
_entity_poly.pdbx_strand_id
1 'polypeptide(L)'
;MLTIAAQMFIAAWKQNAAEDLLAKKTTIVGTLRRNKTEVPSELTEAMGREVGSSLFCFDRQLTLVSYIPKRKKCVLLLSTMHHDDAVNEDQEGKPDIV
;
A
#
# COMPACT_ATOMS: atom_id res chain seq x y z
N MET A 1 6.11 16.70 -2.27
CA MET A 1 6.46 16.31 -0.89
C MET A 1 5.90 14.94 -0.50
N LEU A 2 4.73 14.51 -1.02
CA LEU A 2 4.12 13.19 -0.77
C LEU A 2 5.01 11.97 -1.11
N THR A 3 5.91 12.11 -2.08
CA THR A 3 6.72 11.00 -2.61
C THR A 3 7.88 10.59 -1.72
N ILE A 4 8.59 11.53 -1.10
CA ILE A 4 9.87 11.22 -0.43
C ILE A 4 9.65 10.36 0.83
N ALA A 5 8.67 10.69 1.68
CA ALA A 5 8.39 9.91 2.89
C ALA A 5 7.87 8.50 2.56
N ALA A 6 6.97 8.39 1.56
CA ALA A 6 6.49 7.11 1.07
C ALA A 6 7.60 6.26 0.43
N GLN A 7 8.48 6.86 -0.37
CA GLN A 7 9.64 6.15 -0.93
C GLN A 7 10.62 5.71 0.14
N MET A 8 10.91 6.53 1.14
CA MET A 8 11.79 6.17 2.25
C MET A 8 11.21 5.02 3.08
N PHE A 9 9.89 5.04 3.31
CA PHE A 9 9.20 3.94 3.97
C PHE A 9 9.29 2.64 3.17
N ILE A 10 8.97 2.68 1.86
CA ILE A 10 9.06 1.51 0.99
C ILE A 10 10.51 0.98 0.95
N ALA A 11 11.51 1.86 0.87
CA ALA A 11 12.91 1.48 0.89
C ALA A 11 13.32 0.80 2.22
N ALA A 12 12.94 1.37 3.36
CA ALA A 12 13.22 0.79 4.68
C ALA A 12 12.53 -0.57 4.89
N TRP A 13 11.33 -0.74 4.35
CA TRP A 13 10.59 -1.99 4.45
C TRP A 13 11.12 -3.07 3.50
N LYS A 14 11.50 -2.66 2.28
CA LYS A 14 12.08 -3.54 1.27
C LYS A 14 13.30 -4.28 1.80
N GLN A 15 14.17 -3.57 2.51
CA GLN A 15 15.46 -4.06 2.98
C GLN A 15 15.38 -5.14 4.06
N ASN A 16 14.22 -5.30 4.72
CA ASN A 16 14.08 -6.26 5.84
C ASN A 16 13.31 -7.53 5.48
N ALA A 17 12.23 -7.44 4.70
CA ALA A 17 11.32 -8.57 4.49
C ALA A 17 11.10 -8.91 3.01
N ALA A 18 11.11 -7.93 2.11
CA ALA A 18 10.81 -8.18 0.71
C ALA A 18 11.99 -8.84 -0.02
N GLU A 19 13.22 -8.41 0.25
CA GLU A 19 14.42 -8.95 -0.42
C GLU A 19 14.63 -10.45 -0.13
N ASP A 20 14.44 -10.88 1.13
CA ASP A 20 14.55 -12.28 1.54
C ASP A 20 13.47 -13.17 0.89
N LEU A 21 12.28 -12.62 0.66
CA LEU A 21 11.15 -13.35 0.05
C LEU A 21 11.30 -13.43 -1.47
N LEU A 22 11.73 -12.34 -2.10
CA LEU A 22 12.02 -12.29 -3.53
C LEU A 22 13.20 -13.19 -3.89
N ALA A 23 14.23 -13.27 -3.04
CA ALA A 23 15.33 -14.23 -3.19
C ALA A 23 14.85 -15.69 -3.18
N LYS A 24 13.76 -15.98 -2.46
CA LYS A 24 13.11 -17.30 -2.41
C LYS A 24 12.06 -17.51 -3.51
N LYS A 25 11.99 -16.63 -4.52
CA LYS A 25 10.98 -16.63 -5.60
C LYS A 25 9.54 -16.67 -5.09
N THR A 26 9.29 -16.07 -3.94
CA THR A 26 7.96 -16.02 -3.31
C THR A 26 7.47 -14.58 -3.26
N THR A 27 6.19 -14.38 -3.55
CA THR A 27 5.52 -13.08 -3.41
C THR A 27 4.80 -12.99 -2.07
N ILE A 28 4.81 -11.81 -1.47
CA ILE A 28 3.97 -11.46 -0.33
C ILE A 28 2.86 -10.50 -0.76
N VAL A 29 1.65 -10.78 -0.26
CA VAL A 29 0.50 -9.88 -0.27
C VAL A 29 -0.07 -9.89 1.14
N GLY A 30 -0.33 -8.71 1.72
CA GLY A 30 -0.90 -8.65 3.04
C GLY A 30 -1.20 -7.25 3.54
N THR A 31 -2.00 -7.18 4.60
CA THR A 31 -2.37 -5.93 5.24
C THR A 31 -1.28 -5.45 6.20
N LEU A 32 -0.97 -4.16 6.16
CA LEU A 32 -0.04 -3.51 7.07
C LEU A 32 -0.79 -2.84 8.24
N ARG A 33 -0.25 -2.97 9.45
CA ARG A 33 -0.78 -2.20 10.60
C ARG A 33 -0.41 -0.72 10.46
N ARG A 34 -1.42 0.15 10.48
CA ARG A 34 -1.28 1.62 10.44
C ARG A 34 -0.49 2.25 11.58
N ASN A 35 -0.37 1.59 12.73
CA ASN A 35 0.27 2.16 13.94
C ASN A 35 1.80 2.02 13.96
N LYS A 36 2.41 1.68 12.83
CA LYS A 36 3.87 1.55 12.70
C LYS A 36 4.47 2.93 12.46
N THR A 37 5.43 3.34 13.27
CA THR A 37 6.08 4.66 13.20
C THR A 37 6.72 4.92 11.84
N GLU A 38 7.16 3.86 11.16
CA GLU A 38 7.73 3.95 9.83
C GLU A 38 6.72 4.30 8.73
N VAL A 39 5.41 4.11 8.96
CA VAL A 39 4.36 4.37 7.96
C VAL A 39 4.05 5.86 7.89
N PRO A 40 4.17 6.50 6.70
CA PRO A 40 3.84 7.90 6.53
C PRO A 40 2.37 8.18 6.85
N SER A 41 2.12 9.27 7.58
CA SER A 41 0.76 9.63 7.99
C SER A 41 -0.12 9.87 6.78
N GLU A 42 0.41 10.42 5.70
CA GLU A 42 -0.27 10.70 4.43
C GLU A 42 -0.94 9.46 3.82
N LEU A 43 -0.38 8.27 4.08
CA LEU A 43 -0.94 7.00 3.63
C LEU A 43 -1.98 6.45 4.60
N THR A 44 -1.99 6.90 5.85
CA THR A 44 -2.95 6.48 6.88
C THR A 44 -4.10 7.46 7.07
N GLU A 45 -3.93 8.71 6.64
CA GLU A 45 -4.93 9.76 6.77
C GLU A 45 -6.15 9.44 5.92
N ALA A 46 -7.26 9.17 6.61
CA ALA A 46 -8.56 8.92 5.99
C ALA A 46 -9.46 10.17 5.98
N MET A 47 -9.06 11.22 6.69
CA MET A 47 -9.84 12.46 6.76
C MET A 47 -9.74 13.22 5.44
N GLY A 48 -10.88 13.61 4.88
CA GLY A 48 -10.92 14.32 3.59
C GLY A 48 -10.81 13.43 2.34
N ARG A 49 -10.61 12.11 2.50
CA ARG A 49 -10.60 11.16 1.39
C ARG A 49 -11.98 10.53 1.17
N GLU A 50 -12.31 10.28 -0.09
CA GLU A 50 -13.58 9.66 -0.49
C GLU A 50 -13.60 8.16 -0.18
N VAL A 51 -14.78 7.64 0.17
CA VAL A 51 -14.98 6.19 0.34
C VAL A 51 -14.84 5.52 -1.03
N GLY A 52 -14.14 4.39 -1.09
CA GLY A 52 -13.78 3.73 -2.34
C GLY A 52 -12.48 4.26 -2.96
N SER A 53 -11.93 5.38 -2.48
CA SER A 53 -10.69 5.92 -3.02
C SER A 53 -9.45 5.14 -2.57
N SER A 54 -8.46 5.10 -3.46
CA SER A 54 -7.20 4.38 -3.27
C SER A 54 -6.01 5.29 -3.59
N LEU A 55 -4.91 5.14 -2.84
CA LEU A 55 -3.62 5.75 -3.17
C LEU A 55 -2.61 4.64 -3.34
N PHE A 56 -1.91 4.65 -4.47
CA PHE A 56 -0.89 3.68 -4.82
C PHE A 56 0.50 4.31 -4.72
N CYS A 57 1.43 3.56 -4.16
CA CYS A 57 2.85 3.91 -4.11
C CYS A 57 3.65 2.75 -4.67
N PHE A 58 4.33 3.01 -5.78
CA PHE A 58 5.07 2.01 -6.53
C PHE A 58 6.57 2.12 -6.26
N ASP A 59 7.19 0.98 -6.01
CA ASP A 59 8.61 0.71 -6.19
C ASP A 59 8.78 -0.39 -7.23
N ARG A 60 10.01 -0.57 -7.76
CA ARG A 60 10.31 -1.55 -8.82
C ARG A 60 9.80 -2.97 -8.58
N GLN A 61 9.63 -3.37 -7.32
CA GLN A 61 9.25 -4.74 -6.94
C GLN A 61 8.08 -4.80 -5.96
N LEU A 62 7.55 -3.64 -5.55
CA LEU A 62 6.62 -3.56 -4.44
C LEU A 62 5.61 -2.44 -4.66
N THR A 63 4.36 -2.73 -4.36
CA THR A 63 3.24 -1.81 -4.43
C THR A 63 2.62 -1.72 -3.06
N LEU A 64 2.50 -0.49 -2.57
CA LEU A 64 1.77 -0.17 -1.35
C LEU A 64 0.47 0.52 -1.73
N VAL A 65 -0.63 0.07 -1.12
CA VAL A 65 -1.96 0.61 -1.36
C VAL A 65 -2.55 1.13 -0.07
N SER A 66 -3.09 2.34 -0.12
CA SER A 66 -3.90 2.93 0.92
C SER A 66 -5.34 3.08 0.45
N TYR A 67 -6.20 2.21 0.95
CA TYR A 67 -7.61 2.12 0.56
C TYR A 67 -8.55 2.62 1.67
N ILE A 68 -9.59 3.36 1.28
CA ILE A 68 -10.62 3.87 2.18
C ILE A 68 -11.92 3.06 2.01
N PRO A 69 -12.09 1.92 2.71
CA PRO A 69 -13.31 1.10 2.59
C PRO A 69 -14.55 1.78 3.16
N LYS A 70 -14.37 2.71 4.12
CA LYS A 70 -15.45 3.48 4.73
C LYS A 70 -14.92 4.73 5.40
N ARG A 71 -15.83 5.68 5.67
CA ARG A 71 -15.49 6.98 6.29
C ARG A 71 -14.58 6.79 7.52
N LYS A 72 -13.48 7.55 7.56
CA LYS A 72 -12.49 7.55 8.65
C LYS A 72 -11.77 6.22 8.89
N LYS A 73 -11.85 5.25 7.96
CA LYS A 73 -11.06 4.02 8.01
C LYS A 73 -10.15 3.92 6.80
N CYS A 74 -8.89 3.59 7.07
CA CYS A 74 -7.88 3.32 6.07
C CYS A 74 -7.37 1.89 6.28
N VAL A 75 -7.24 1.15 5.18
CA VAL A 75 -6.58 -0.15 5.11
C VAL A 75 -5.32 0.03 4.27
N LEU A 76 -4.18 -0.38 4.84
CA LEU A 76 -2.92 -0.41 4.12
C LEU A 76 -2.63 -1.82 3.66
N LEU A 77 -2.27 -1.99 2.40
CA LEU A 77 -1.87 -3.26 1.83
C LEU A 77 -0.51 -3.13 1.17
N LEU A 78 0.25 -4.20 1.25
CA LEU A 78 1.55 -4.35 0.64
C LEU A 78 1.49 -5.54 -0.30
N SER A 79 1.98 -5.38 -1.52
CA SER A 79 2.02 -6.43 -2.51
C SER A 79 3.35 -6.39 -3.26
N THR A 80 3.97 -7.56 -3.43
CA THR A 80 5.10 -7.77 -4.36
C THR A 80 4.67 -8.52 -5.62
N MET A 81 3.38 -8.88 -5.70
CA MET A 81 2.77 -9.60 -6.81
C MET A 81 2.12 -8.67 -7.83
N HIS A 82 1.64 -7.52 -7.37
CA HIS A 82 0.87 -6.56 -8.15
C HIS A 82 1.75 -5.32 -8.40
N HIS A 83 1.80 -4.84 -9.64
CA HIS A 83 2.69 -3.75 -10.07
C HIS A 83 1.94 -2.63 -10.82
N ASP A 84 0.61 -2.66 -10.79
CA ASP A 84 -0.29 -1.68 -11.38
C ASP A 84 -1.28 -1.13 -10.33
N ASP A 85 -2.04 -0.11 -10.73
CA ASP A 85 -3.10 0.54 -9.97
C ASP A 85 -4.50 0.03 -10.36
N ALA A 86 -4.59 -1.22 -10.81
CA ALA A 86 -5.85 -1.80 -11.22
C ALA A 86 -6.89 -1.76 -10.08
N VAL A 87 -8.04 -1.20 -10.40
CA VAL A 87 -9.21 -1.10 -9.53
C VAL A 87 -10.40 -1.71 -10.24
N ASN A 88 -11.21 -2.46 -9.51
CA ASN A 88 -12.41 -3.07 -10.01
C ASN A 88 -13.59 -2.08 -9.89
N GLU A 89 -14.00 -1.50 -11.02
CA GLU A 89 -15.13 -0.56 -11.08
C GLU A 89 -16.47 -1.22 -10.68
N ASP A 90 -16.63 -2.52 -10.97
CA ASP A 90 -17.82 -3.30 -10.59
C ASP A 90 -17.88 -3.57 -9.08
N GLN A 91 -16.80 -3.31 -8.34
CA GLN A 91 -16.69 -3.51 -6.89
C GLN A 91 -16.41 -2.21 -6.12
N GLU A 92 -17.11 -1.13 -6.46
CA GLU A 92 -17.01 0.17 -5.76
C GLU A 92 -15.58 0.75 -5.77
N GLY A 93 -14.81 0.50 -6.84
CA GLY A 93 -13.44 1.01 -6.97
C GLY A 93 -12.42 0.35 -6.06
N LYS A 94 -12.71 -0.87 -5.56
CA LYS A 94 -11.75 -1.64 -4.78
C LYS A 94 -10.49 -1.96 -5.61
N PRO A 95 -9.29 -1.73 -5.06
CA PRO A 95 -8.06 -2.23 -5.66
C PRO A 95 -8.12 -3.75 -5.83
N ASP A 96 -7.56 -4.28 -6.92
CA ASP A 96 -7.44 -5.74 -7.12
C ASP A 96 -6.57 -6.42 -6.03
N ILE A 97 -5.78 -5.62 -5.31
CA ILE A 97 -4.97 -6.07 -4.18
C ILE A 97 -5.82 -6.35 -2.91
N VAL A 98 -7.06 -5.83 -2.83
CA VAL A 98 -7.96 -5.88 -1.64
C VAL A 98 -8.92 -7.07 -1.65
#